data_AF-A0A6G0U1R0-F1
#
_entry.id   AF-A0A6G0U1R0-F1
#
_cell.length_a   1.000
_cell.length_b   1.000
_cell.length_c   1.000
_cell.angle_alpha   90.00
_cell.angle_beta   90.00
_cell.angle_gamma   90.00
#
_symmetry.space_group_name_H-M   'P 1'
#
loop_
_entity.id
_entity.type
_entity.pdbx_description
1 polymer ?
#
loop_
_entity_poly.entity_id
_entity_poly.type
_entity_poly.pdbx_seq_one_letter_code
_entity_poly.pdbx_strand_id
1 'polypeptide(L)'
;MNVPYINDTFNINELSTDQQKLLIEIRRRKAELLLEIQQLKDELSEVVSEMENMDSNDDSKNQTKAKQISIGRKKFNMDPKKGIEFLVEHGLLNHNEADVAAFLYKGEGLNKTAIGDYLGERNDFNERVLREFVSLHDFTDLILVQALRQFLWSFRLPGEAQKIDRMMECFAERYCQLNPNIFTNTDTCYVLSFAIIMLNTSLHNPSVKDKPSVEQFIQMNRGINNGGDLPRELLISLYDSIKTEPFKIPEDDGNDLMHTFFNPDKEGWLWKQGGRYKSWKRRWFILNDNCLYYFEYTTDKEPRGIIPLENIEVREVSDRHKPHCFELYAAPGTTDFIKACKTDSEGKVVEGKHTVYRMSAATAEEKDEWTKCLKQSISHNPFYDMLAARKKKAQKNSVHGRS
;
A
#
# COMPACT_ATOMS: atom_id res chain seq x y z
N MET A 1 53.51 41.13 7.80
CA MET A 1 54.55 42.07 8.28
C MET A 1 55.86 41.29 8.35
N ASN A 2 56.84 41.69 7.54
CA ASN A 2 58.18 41.09 7.53
C ASN A 2 58.88 41.39 8.86
N VAL A 3 59.22 40.35 9.62
CA VAL A 3 60.17 40.46 10.74
C VAL A 3 61.57 40.32 10.15
N PRO A 4 62.48 41.28 10.36
CA PRO A 4 63.81 41.22 9.76
C PRO A 4 64.65 40.12 10.41
N TYR A 5 65.29 39.29 9.58
CA TYR A 5 66.37 38.40 10.03
C TYR A 5 67.55 39.27 10.48
N ILE A 6 67.71 39.44 11.79
CA ILE A 6 68.96 39.92 12.39
C ILE A 6 69.95 38.77 12.27
N ASN A 7 70.84 38.88 11.30
CA ASN A 7 71.93 37.94 11.08
C ASN A 7 73.11 38.36 11.98
N ASP A 8 72.93 38.27 13.30
CA ASP A 8 74.04 38.38 14.25
C ASP A 8 74.78 37.04 14.26
N THR A 9 75.84 36.95 13.46
CA THR A 9 76.82 35.87 13.55
C THR A 9 77.54 35.99 14.89
N PHE A 10 77.00 35.36 15.93
CA PHE A 10 77.63 35.22 17.23
C PHE A 10 78.98 34.49 17.07
N ASN A 11 80.08 35.22 17.24
CA ASN A 11 81.42 34.69 17.01
C ASN A 11 81.88 33.84 18.21
N ILE A 12 81.79 32.52 18.07
CA ILE A 12 82.10 31.54 19.15
C ILE A 12 83.53 31.69 19.70
N ASN A 13 84.43 32.31 18.93
CA ASN A 13 85.83 32.52 19.29
C ASN A 13 86.06 33.60 20.36
N GLU A 14 85.05 34.40 20.71
CA GLU A 14 85.13 35.41 21.78
C GLU A 14 84.71 34.90 23.17
N LEU A 15 84.27 33.64 23.26
CA LEU A 15 83.87 33.01 24.52
C LEU A 15 85.09 32.44 25.26
N SER A 16 85.10 32.54 26.59
CA SER A 16 86.07 31.82 27.42
C SER A 16 85.92 30.30 27.27
N THR A 17 86.98 29.54 27.54
CA THR A 17 86.98 28.07 27.37
C THR A 17 85.86 27.39 28.16
N ASP A 18 85.52 27.90 29.33
CA ASP A 18 84.43 27.36 30.15
C ASP A 18 83.05 27.70 29.57
N GLN A 19 82.88 28.89 28.98
CA GLN A 19 81.65 29.25 28.26
C GLN A 19 81.47 28.45 26.98
N GLN A 20 82.55 28.11 26.27
CA GLN A 20 82.48 27.23 25.09
C GLN A 20 82.05 25.81 25.48
N LYS A 21 82.61 25.25 26.57
CA LYS A 21 82.18 23.95 27.10
C LYS A 21 80.72 23.96 27.53
N LEU A 22 80.28 25.00 28.24
CA LEU A 22 78.89 25.16 28.65
C LEU A 22 77.95 25.28 27.43
N LEU A 23 78.35 26.01 26.39
CA LEU A 23 77.58 26.14 25.15
C LEU A 23 77.44 24.80 24.41
N ILE A 24 78.50 23.99 24.37
CA ILE A 24 78.47 22.64 23.80
C ILE A 24 77.49 21.76 24.59
N GLU A 25 77.54 21.83 25.92
CA GLU A 25 76.65 21.05 26.78
C GLU A 25 75.18 21.49 26.65
N ILE A 26 74.91 22.79 26.58
CA ILE A 26 73.56 23.33 26.32
C ILE A 26 73.05 22.88 24.95
N ARG A 27 73.90 22.90 23.91
CA ARG A 27 73.53 22.43 22.57
C ARG A 27 73.24 20.93 22.55
N ARG A 28 74.04 20.14 23.26
CA ARG A 28 73.83 18.69 23.45
C ARG A 28 72.50 18.42 24.14
N ARG A 29 72.25 19.09 25.27
CA ARG A 29 71.00 18.94 26.03
C ARG A 29 69.77 19.41 25.23
N LYS A 30 69.92 20.49 24.46
CA LYS A 30 68.88 20.95 23.52
C LYS A 30 68.58 19.90 22.45
N ALA A 31 69.59 19.24 21.90
CA ALA A 31 69.39 18.17 20.92
C ALA A 31 68.69 16.95 21.54
N GLU A 32 69.07 16.56 22.75
CA GLU A 32 68.41 15.49 23.51
C GLU A 32 66.93 15.82 23.77
N LEU A 33 66.63 17.03 24.27
CA LEU A 33 65.26 17.47 24.52
C LEU A 33 64.43 17.57 23.24
N LEU A 34 65.02 17.97 22.10
CA LEU A 34 64.31 17.99 20.82
C LEU A 34 63.96 16.59 20.33
N LEU A 35 64.85 15.61 20.56
CA LEU A 35 64.57 14.20 20.29
C LEU A 35 63.44 13.68 21.19
N GLU A 36 63.47 14.00 22.48
CA GLU A 36 62.43 13.60 23.44
C GLU A 36 61.08 14.26 23.13
N ILE A 37 61.06 15.54 22.75
CA ILE A 37 59.85 16.23 22.27
C ILE A 37 59.32 15.61 20.98
N GLN A 38 60.20 15.19 20.06
CA GLN A 38 59.76 14.53 18.83
C GLN A 38 59.16 13.16 19.13
N GLN A 39 59.79 12.38 20.01
CA GLN A 39 59.31 11.07 20.42
C GLN A 39 57.95 11.17 21.14
N LEU A 40 57.80 12.13 22.06
CA LEU A 40 56.52 12.41 22.71
C LEU A 40 55.44 12.88 21.74
N LYS A 41 55.79 13.61 20.68
CA LYS A 41 54.82 13.99 19.63
C LYS A 41 54.37 12.79 18.80
N ASP A 42 55.28 11.88 18.50
CA ASP A 42 54.98 10.67 17.73
C ASP A 42 54.08 9.74 18.58
N GLU A 43 54.39 9.56 19.87
CA GLU A 43 53.53 8.82 20.81
C GLU A 43 52.15 9.47 20.98
N LEU A 44 52.07 10.80 21.10
CA LEU A 44 50.78 11.49 21.18
C LEU A 44 49.98 11.33 19.87
N SER A 45 50.66 11.29 18.72
CA SER A 45 50.03 11.06 17.42
C SER A 45 49.50 9.64 17.28
N GLU A 46 50.20 8.64 17.82
CA GLU A 46 49.71 7.26 17.87
C GLU A 46 48.50 7.14 18.80
N VAL A 47 48.56 7.71 20.01
CA VAL A 47 47.43 7.70 20.95
C VAL A 47 46.22 8.45 20.38
N VAL A 48 46.43 9.58 19.71
CA VAL A 48 45.34 10.31 19.01
C VAL A 48 44.80 9.48 17.85
N SER A 49 45.65 8.78 17.09
CA SER A 49 45.18 7.88 16.04
C SER A 49 44.43 6.67 16.59
N GLU A 50 44.84 6.11 17.73
CA GLU A 50 44.13 5.03 18.43
C GLU A 50 42.80 5.52 19.01
N MET A 51 42.77 6.71 19.62
CA MET A 51 41.56 7.37 20.08
C MET A 51 40.62 7.67 18.90
N GLU A 52 41.12 8.22 17.80
CA GLU A 52 40.36 8.46 16.57
C GLU A 52 39.89 7.15 15.94
N ASN A 53 40.64 6.05 16.01
CA ASN A 53 40.21 4.72 15.56
C ASN A 53 39.18 4.07 16.51
N MET A 54 39.16 4.45 17.78
CA MET A 54 38.12 4.06 18.74
C MET A 54 36.86 4.95 18.62
N ASP A 55 36.99 6.25 18.33
CA ASP A 55 35.90 7.23 18.21
C ASP A 55 35.25 7.25 16.80
N SER A 56 36.03 6.98 15.74
CA SER A 56 35.51 6.86 14.36
C SER A 56 34.70 5.59 14.11
N ASN A 57 34.74 4.63 15.04
CA ASN A 57 34.06 3.36 14.88
C ASN A 57 32.58 3.36 15.28
N ASP A 58 32.09 4.33 16.06
CA ASP A 58 30.68 4.34 16.48
C ASP A 58 29.86 5.40 15.74
N ASP A 59 30.28 6.67 15.71
CA ASP A 59 29.49 7.74 15.09
C ASP A 59 29.48 7.73 13.55
N SER A 60 30.61 7.39 12.91
CA SER A 60 30.71 7.27 11.44
C SER A 60 30.03 6.00 10.92
N LYS A 61 30.12 4.87 11.66
CA LYS A 61 29.39 3.65 11.33
C LYS A 61 27.88 3.80 11.54
N ASN A 62 27.44 4.51 12.57
CA ASN A 62 26.01 4.78 12.81
C ASN A 62 25.42 5.71 11.75
N GLN A 63 26.14 6.77 11.33
CA GLN A 63 25.73 7.58 10.16
C GLN A 63 25.69 6.77 8.87
N THR A 64 26.66 5.88 8.67
CA THR A 64 26.73 5.02 7.47
C THR A 64 25.60 3.98 7.45
N LYS A 65 25.31 3.32 8.59
CA LYS A 65 24.19 2.38 8.73
C LYS A 65 22.85 3.06 8.56
N ALA A 66 22.62 4.22 9.19
CA ALA A 66 21.38 4.98 9.04
C ALA A 66 21.14 5.39 7.56
N LYS A 67 22.19 5.79 6.86
CA LYS A 67 22.14 6.10 5.43
C LYS A 67 21.81 4.85 4.60
N GLN A 68 22.44 3.72 4.89
CA GLN A 68 22.13 2.47 4.19
C GLN A 68 20.71 1.97 4.47
N ILE A 69 20.19 2.09 5.70
CA ILE A 69 18.80 1.79 6.04
C ILE A 69 17.84 2.67 5.22
N SER A 70 18.13 3.98 5.10
CA SER A 70 17.33 4.87 4.26
C SER A 70 17.34 4.47 2.78
N ILE A 71 18.49 4.04 2.24
CA ILE A 71 18.59 3.51 0.87
C ILE A 71 17.77 2.22 0.74
N GLY A 72 17.86 1.31 1.71
CA GLY A 72 17.08 0.07 1.74
C GLY A 72 15.57 0.32 1.75
N ARG A 73 15.09 1.26 2.58
CA ARG A 73 13.69 1.71 2.59
C ARG A 73 13.24 2.27 1.24
N LYS A 74 14.06 3.13 0.62
CA LYS A 74 13.77 3.67 -0.73
C LYS A 74 13.70 2.56 -1.79
N LYS A 75 14.61 1.59 -1.73
CA LYS A 75 14.58 0.41 -2.61
C LYS A 75 13.34 -0.42 -2.37
N PHE A 76 12.95 -0.67 -1.12
CA PHE A 76 11.73 -1.37 -0.77
C PHE A 76 10.49 -0.70 -1.35
N ASN A 77 10.39 0.63 -1.23
CA ASN A 77 9.25 1.38 -1.75
C ASN A 77 9.14 1.34 -3.29
N MET A 78 10.23 1.02 -4.00
CA MET A 78 10.23 0.84 -5.46
C MET A 78 10.04 -0.62 -5.87
N ASP A 79 10.67 -1.54 -5.14
CA ASP A 79 10.64 -2.98 -5.35
C ASP A 79 10.85 -3.67 -3.99
N PRO A 80 9.76 -4.14 -3.35
CA PRO A 80 9.82 -4.68 -2.00
C PRO A 80 10.82 -5.81 -1.83
N LYS A 81 10.90 -6.70 -2.82
CA LYS A 81 11.82 -7.85 -2.81
C LYS A 81 13.27 -7.38 -2.82
N LYS A 82 13.65 -6.50 -3.75
CA LYS A 82 15.01 -5.95 -3.81
C LYS A 82 15.38 -5.11 -2.60
N GLY A 83 14.40 -4.44 -1.98
CA GLY A 83 14.59 -3.70 -0.75
C GLY A 83 14.99 -4.60 0.43
N ILE A 84 14.26 -5.72 0.61
CA ILE A 84 14.59 -6.72 1.64
C ILE A 84 15.94 -7.38 1.35
N GLU A 85 16.20 -7.79 0.10
CA GLU A 85 17.49 -8.37 -0.31
C GLU A 85 18.66 -7.41 0.01
N PHE A 86 18.53 -6.12 -0.33
CA PHE A 86 19.56 -5.12 -0.03
C PHE A 86 19.81 -4.98 1.48
N LEU A 87 18.76 -4.92 2.30
CA LEU A 87 18.89 -4.79 3.75
C LEU A 87 19.57 -6.02 4.37
N VAL A 88 19.28 -7.21 3.82
CA VAL A 88 19.90 -8.48 4.23
C VAL A 88 21.37 -8.54 3.85
N GLU A 89 21.70 -8.25 2.58
CA GLU A 89 23.08 -8.30 2.07
C GLU A 89 24.03 -7.34 2.82
N HIS A 90 23.50 -6.22 3.31
CA HIS A 90 24.27 -5.23 4.06
C HIS A 90 24.26 -5.47 5.58
N GLY A 91 23.68 -6.58 6.05
CA GLY A 91 23.61 -6.92 7.48
C GLY A 91 22.76 -5.97 8.32
N LEU A 92 21.76 -5.32 7.69
CA LEU A 92 20.85 -4.37 8.33
C LEU A 92 19.52 -5.02 8.73
N LEU A 93 19.21 -6.18 8.16
CA LEU A 93 18.04 -7.00 8.46
C LEU A 93 18.46 -8.47 8.38
N ASN A 94 18.03 -9.30 9.33
CA ASN A 94 18.28 -10.73 9.21
C ASN A 94 17.31 -11.37 8.22
N HIS A 95 17.77 -12.37 7.48
CA HIS A 95 16.93 -13.10 6.53
C HIS A 95 16.12 -14.21 7.22
N ASN A 96 15.23 -13.82 8.13
CA ASN A 96 14.23 -14.69 8.74
C ASN A 96 12.87 -14.00 8.79
N GLU A 97 11.81 -14.79 8.90
CA GLU A 97 10.44 -14.32 8.73
C GLU A 97 10.00 -13.34 9.82
N ALA A 98 10.41 -13.58 11.07
CA ALA A 98 10.05 -12.75 12.22
C ALA A 98 10.69 -11.36 12.13
N ASP A 99 11.97 -11.27 11.77
CA ASP A 99 12.67 -9.99 11.66
C ASP A 99 12.16 -9.17 10.46
N VAL A 100 11.87 -9.82 9.33
CA VAL A 100 11.23 -9.15 8.18
C VAL A 100 9.84 -8.66 8.57
N ALA A 101 9.02 -9.47 9.24
CA ALA A 101 7.70 -9.07 9.72
C ALA A 101 7.77 -7.89 10.68
N ALA A 102 8.69 -7.89 11.64
CA ALA A 102 8.89 -6.78 12.58
C ALA A 102 9.34 -5.50 11.88
N PHE A 103 10.20 -5.60 10.87
CA PHE A 103 10.60 -4.47 10.03
C PHE A 103 9.40 -3.86 9.28
N LEU A 104 8.57 -4.71 8.66
CA LEU A 104 7.36 -4.27 7.95
C LEU A 104 6.33 -3.67 8.92
N TYR A 105 6.14 -4.27 10.09
CA TYR A 105 5.19 -3.82 11.10
C TYR A 105 5.58 -2.46 11.69
N LYS A 106 6.88 -2.23 11.93
CA LYS A 106 7.38 -0.91 12.35
C LYS A 106 7.08 0.15 11.28
N GLY A 107 7.14 -0.21 9.99
CA GLY A 107 6.67 0.62 8.88
C GLY A 107 7.38 1.98 8.69
N GLU A 108 8.48 2.22 9.39
CA GLU A 108 9.11 3.54 9.46
C GLU A 108 9.74 3.91 8.12
N GLY A 109 9.15 4.87 7.39
CA GLY A 109 9.62 5.30 6.07
C GLY A 109 9.34 4.30 4.93
N LEU A 110 8.46 3.32 5.18
CA LEU A 110 8.00 2.36 4.18
C LEU A 110 6.66 2.80 3.59
N ASN A 111 6.51 2.58 2.29
CA ASN A 111 5.24 2.75 1.61
C ASN A 111 4.31 1.58 1.98
N LYS A 112 3.09 1.90 2.41
CA LYS A 112 2.15 0.89 2.91
C LYS A 112 1.50 0.03 1.83
N THR A 113 1.44 0.52 0.59
CA THR A 113 1.08 -0.28 -0.60
C THR A 113 2.16 -1.32 -0.88
N ALA A 114 3.43 -0.92 -0.85
CA ALA A 114 4.56 -1.83 -1.02
C ALA A 114 4.62 -2.93 0.07
N ILE A 115 4.24 -2.60 1.31
CA ILE A 115 4.07 -3.59 2.38
C ILE A 115 2.97 -4.60 2.02
N GLY A 116 1.80 -4.12 1.62
CA GLY A 116 0.67 -4.97 1.24
C GLY A 116 0.99 -5.90 0.07
N ASP A 117 1.66 -5.38 -0.96
CA ASP A 117 2.10 -6.16 -2.11
C ASP A 117 3.03 -7.30 -1.69
N TYR A 118 4.06 -7.00 -0.89
CA TYR A 118 5.02 -7.98 -0.42
C TYR A 118 4.39 -9.07 0.45
N LEU A 119 3.54 -8.67 1.41
CA LEU A 119 2.82 -9.60 2.29
C LEU A 119 1.80 -10.45 1.52
N GLY A 120 1.25 -9.90 0.45
CA GLY A 120 0.27 -10.57 -0.40
C GLY A 120 0.87 -11.61 -1.33
N GLU A 121 2.19 -11.66 -1.56
CA GLU A 121 2.80 -12.60 -2.51
C GLU A 121 2.61 -14.08 -2.13
N ARG A 122 2.56 -14.97 -3.13
CA ARG A 122 2.31 -16.42 -2.95
C ARG A 122 3.58 -17.23 -2.62
N ASN A 123 4.73 -16.58 -2.51
CA ASN A 123 5.97 -17.28 -2.20
C ASN A 123 5.95 -17.76 -0.74
N ASP A 124 6.43 -18.98 -0.48
CA ASP A 124 6.41 -19.62 0.85
C ASP A 124 7.02 -18.74 1.94
N PHE A 125 8.09 -17.99 1.63
CA PHE A 125 8.70 -17.05 2.56
C PHE A 125 7.75 -15.89 2.90
N ASN A 126 7.11 -15.29 1.90
CA ASN A 126 6.17 -14.19 2.07
C ASN A 126 4.93 -14.62 2.87
N GLU A 127 4.41 -15.84 2.63
CA GLU A 127 3.29 -16.38 3.40
C GLU A 127 3.64 -16.58 4.88
N ARG A 128 4.88 -16.99 5.18
CA ARG A 128 5.33 -17.11 6.58
C ARG A 128 5.58 -15.73 7.21
N VAL A 129 6.15 -14.78 6.47
CA VAL A 129 6.27 -13.37 6.91
C VAL A 129 4.89 -12.78 7.20
N LEU A 130 3.86 -13.05 6.39
CA LEU A 130 2.49 -12.60 6.63
C LEU A 130 1.95 -13.15 7.96
N ARG A 131 2.16 -14.44 8.25
CA ARG A 131 1.74 -15.03 9.53
C ARG A 131 2.43 -14.37 10.71
N GLU A 132 3.73 -14.13 10.63
CA GLU A 132 4.48 -13.41 11.68
C GLU A 132 4.04 -11.95 11.79
N PHE A 133 3.75 -11.28 10.66
CA PHE A 133 3.27 -9.90 10.67
C PHE A 133 1.91 -9.77 11.35
N VAL A 134 1.00 -10.72 11.09
CA VAL A 134 -0.31 -10.76 11.75
C VAL A 134 -0.18 -11.16 13.23
N SER A 135 0.82 -11.98 13.59
CA SER A 135 1.08 -12.36 15.00
C SER A 135 1.48 -11.17 15.88
N LEU A 136 2.13 -10.16 15.29
CA LEU A 136 2.47 -8.89 15.95
C LEU A 136 1.26 -8.00 16.27
N HIS A 137 0.08 -8.30 15.72
CA HIS A 137 -1.15 -7.60 16.08
C HIS A 137 -1.81 -8.27 17.29
N ASP A 138 -2.10 -7.45 18.30
CA ASP A 138 -2.87 -7.85 19.47
C ASP A 138 -4.34 -7.47 19.29
N PHE A 139 -5.17 -8.47 19.05
CA PHE A 139 -6.62 -8.33 18.90
C PHE A 139 -7.41 -8.77 20.13
N THR A 140 -6.76 -9.07 21.25
CA THR A 140 -7.46 -9.53 22.45
C THR A 140 -8.44 -8.47 22.94
N ASP A 141 -9.67 -8.92 23.24
CA ASP A 141 -10.79 -8.10 23.75
C ASP A 141 -11.24 -6.96 22.80
N LEU A 142 -10.76 -6.94 21.56
CA LEU A 142 -11.22 -6.01 20.54
C LEU A 142 -12.43 -6.57 19.80
N ILE A 143 -13.41 -5.71 19.52
CA ILE A 143 -14.46 -6.08 18.56
C ILE A 143 -13.87 -6.12 17.13
N LEU A 144 -14.50 -6.89 16.25
CA LEU A 144 -13.99 -7.13 14.90
C LEU A 144 -13.67 -5.85 14.11
N VAL A 145 -14.48 -4.79 14.26
CA VAL A 145 -14.21 -3.49 13.64
C VAL A 145 -12.92 -2.85 14.17
N GLN A 146 -12.65 -2.92 15.47
CA GLN A 146 -11.43 -2.35 16.07
C GLN A 146 -10.19 -3.11 15.61
N ALA A 147 -10.26 -4.44 15.59
CA ALA A 147 -9.19 -5.28 15.05
C ALA A 147 -8.92 -4.97 13.57
N LEU A 148 -9.98 -4.82 12.76
CA LEU A 148 -9.85 -4.41 11.34
C LEU A 148 -9.22 -3.03 11.20
N ARG A 149 -9.57 -2.05 12.05
CA ARG A 149 -8.94 -0.72 12.02
C ARG A 149 -7.45 -0.80 12.28
N GLN A 150 -7.03 -1.57 13.27
CA GLN A 150 -5.60 -1.74 13.58
C GLN A 150 -4.88 -2.45 12.43
N PHE A 151 -5.46 -3.54 11.92
CA PHE A 151 -4.86 -4.33 10.85
C PHE A 151 -4.70 -3.52 9.54
N LEU A 152 -5.77 -2.85 9.11
CA LEU A 152 -5.78 -2.02 7.89
C LEU A 152 -5.02 -0.70 8.04
N TRP A 153 -4.59 -0.35 9.26
CA TRP A 153 -3.68 0.78 9.47
C TRP A 153 -2.23 0.40 9.15
N SER A 154 -1.85 -0.87 9.27
CA SER A 154 -0.46 -1.30 9.15
C SER A 154 0.03 -1.40 7.70
N PHE A 155 -0.89 -1.53 6.72
CA PHE A 155 -0.57 -1.66 5.30
C PHE A 155 -1.80 -1.28 4.44
N ARG A 156 -1.65 -1.20 3.12
CA ARG A 156 -2.79 -1.12 2.20
C ARG A 156 -3.04 -2.47 1.54
N LEU A 157 -4.28 -2.95 1.54
CA LEU A 157 -4.62 -4.19 0.86
C LEU A 157 -4.30 -4.04 -0.64
N PRO A 158 -3.72 -5.09 -1.24
CA PRO A 158 -3.43 -5.14 -2.68
C PRO A 158 -4.73 -5.20 -3.50
N GLY A 159 -4.64 -4.92 -4.80
CA GLY A 159 -5.80 -4.92 -5.71
C GLY A 159 -6.20 -6.30 -6.23
N GLU A 160 -5.32 -7.30 -6.14
CA GLU A 160 -5.55 -8.65 -6.64
C GLU A 160 -6.32 -9.51 -5.62
N ALA A 161 -7.46 -10.05 -6.03
CA ALA A 161 -8.36 -10.85 -5.16
C ALA A 161 -7.65 -11.97 -4.39
N GLN A 162 -6.70 -12.67 -5.02
CA GLN A 162 -5.95 -13.76 -4.39
C GLN A 162 -5.01 -13.28 -3.28
N LYS A 163 -4.46 -12.06 -3.40
CA LYS A 163 -3.61 -11.48 -2.36
C LYS A 163 -4.46 -11.02 -1.17
N ILE A 164 -5.59 -10.36 -1.45
CA ILE A 164 -6.58 -9.96 -0.43
C ILE A 164 -7.05 -11.19 0.36
N ASP A 165 -7.38 -12.28 -0.32
CA ASP A 165 -7.83 -13.53 0.31
C ASP A 165 -6.83 -14.05 1.34
N ARG A 166 -5.54 -14.16 0.97
CA ARG A 166 -4.47 -14.61 1.90
C ARG A 166 -4.36 -13.74 3.14
N MET A 167 -4.40 -12.41 2.96
CA MET A 167 -4.26 -11.46 4.06
C MET A 167 -5.46 -11.52 5.01
N MET A 168 -6.67 -11.56 4.46
CA MET A 168 -7.90 -11.61 5.25
C MET A 168 -8.12 -12.98 5.91
N GLU A 169 -7.64 -14.07 5.31
CA GLU A 169 -7.65 -15.39 5.94
C GLU A 169 -6.72 -15.42 7.17
N CYS A 170 -5.47 -14.95 7.04
CA CYS A 170 -4.56 -14.84 8.18
C CYS A 170 -5.11 -13.94 9.30
N PHE A 171 -5.72 -12.81 8.93
CA PHE A 171 -6.39 -11.93 9.89
C PHE A 171 -7.52 -12.64 10.64
N ALA A 172 -8.41 -13.32 9.91
CA ALA A 172 -9.54 -14.02 10.50
C ALA A 172 -9.09 -15.15 11.44
N GLU A 173 -8.06 -15.90 11.05
CA GLU A 173 -7.45 -16.94 11.90
C GLU A 173 -6.92 -16.35 13.20
N ARG A 174 -6.15 -15.27 13.11
CA ARG A 174 -5.58 -14.60 14.29
C ARG A 174 -6.65 -14.02 15.20
N TYR A 175 -7.66 -13.35 14.64
CA TYR A 175 -8.75 -12.78 15.42
C TYR A 175 -9.51 -13.86 16.20
N CYS A 176 -9.86 -14.97 15.56
CA CYS A 176 -10.51 -16.11 16.21
C CYS A 176 -9.63 -16.77 17.27
N GLN A 177 -8.31 -16.83 17.05
CA GLN A 177 -7.35 -17.36 18.02
C GLN A 177 -7.33 -16.53 19.31
N LEU A 178 -7.34 -15.20 19.19
CA LEU A 178 -7.27 -14.27 20.33
C LEU A 178 -8.63 -14.02 21.00
N ASN A 179 -9.72 -14.27 20.27
CA ASN A 179 -11.09 -14.05 20.76
C ASN A 179 -11.93 -15.33 20.62
N PRO A 180 -11.63 -16.38 21.41
CA PRO A 180 -12.34 -17.64 21.34
C PRO A 180 -13.83 -17.44 21.67
N ASN A 181 -14.69 -18.21 21.01
CA ASN A 181 -16.16 -18.24 21.21
C ASN A 181 -16.97 -17.07 20.61
N ILE A 182 -16.34 -16.05 20.01
CA ILE A 182 -17.10 -15.02 19.27
C ILE A 182 -17.71 -15.60 17.98
N PHE A 183 -16.93 -16.40 17.23
CA PHE A 183 -17.34 -17.02 15.99
C PHE A 183 -17.20 -18.55 16.08
N THR A 184 -18.11 -19.29 15.44
CA THR A 184 -18.04 -20.77 15.43
C THR A 184 -16.90 -21.30 14.56
N ASN A 185 -16.45 -20.53 13.57
CA ASN A 185 -15.37 -20.88 12.67
C ASN A 185 -14.74 -19.62 12.04
N THR A 186 -13.55 -19.78 11.48
CA THR A 186 -12.81 -18.71 10.81
C THR A 186 -13.53 -18.15 9.57
N ASP A 187 -14.25 -18.99 8.81
CA ASP A 187 -14.97 -18.52 7.61
C ASP A 187 -16.08 -17.50 7.99
N THR A 188 -16.73 -17.65 9.15
CA THR A 188 -17.69 -16.66 9.68
C THR A 188 -17.00 -15.32 9.95
N CYS A 189 -15.83 -15.32 10.61
CA CYS A 189 -15.05 -14.11 10.86
C CYS A 189 -14.61 -13.44 9.55
N TYR A 190 -14.11 -14.23 8.60
CA TYR A 190 -13.68 -13.77 7.28
C TYR A 190 -14.83 -13.09 6.52
N VAL A 191 -15.97 -13.78 6.35
CA VAL A 191 -17.11 -13.25 5.58
C VAL A 191 -17.71 -12.03 6.26
N LEU A 192 -17.79 -12.02 7.60
CA LEU A 192 -18.27 -10.85 8.34
C LEU A 192 -17.31 -9.67 8.21
N SER A 193 -16.00 -9.91 8.16
CA SER A 193 -15.00 -8.85 7.92
C SER A 193 -15.24 -8.15 6.59
N PHE A 194 -15.49 -8.90 5.51
CA PHE A 194 -15.86 -8.29 4.22
C PHE A 194 -17.20 -7.57 4.28
N ALA A 195 -18.20 -8.11 4.97
CA ALA A 195 -19.48 -7.43 5.15
C ALA A 195 -19.32 -6.08 5.87
N ILE A 196 -18.44 -6.00 6.86
CA ILE A 196 -18.08 -4.75 7.56
C ILE A 196 -17.38 -3.77 6.62
N ILE A 197 -16.45 -4.24 5.79
CA ILE A 197 -15.74 -3.35 4.87
C ILE A 197 -16.69 -2.84 3.77
N MET A 198 -17.57 -3.70 3.23
CA MET A 198 -18.63 -3.27 2.31
C MET A 198 -19.58 -2.27 2.97
N LEU A 199 -19.96 -2.49 4.23
CA LEU A 199 -20.80 -1.57 4.99
C LEU A 199 -20.16 -0.18 5.11
N ASN A 200 -18.84 -0.12 5.35
CA ASN A 200 -18.11 1.15 5.40
C ASN A 200 -18.27 1.93 4.10
N THR A 201 -18.08 1.27 2.95
CA THR A 201 -18.31 1.89 1.63
C THR A 201 -19.76 2.33 1.49
N SER A 202 -20.74 1.50 1.83
CA SER A 202 -22.15 1.84 1.70
C SER A 202 -22.59 3.04 2.57
N LEU A 203 -22.01 3.21 3.76
CA LEU A 203 -22.38 4.29 4.67
C LEU A 203 -21.66 5.62 4.36
N HIS A 204 -20.41 5.55 3.92
CA HIS A 204 -19.53 6.72 3.84
C HIS A 204 -19.19 7.18 2.44
N ASN A 205 -19.35 6.35 1.40
CA ASN A 205 -19.17 6.79 0.02
C ASN A 205 -20.36 7.69 -0.40
N PRO A 206 -20.13 8.98 -0.74
CA PRO A 206 -21.20 9.89 -1.15
C PRO A 206 -21.99 9.44 -2.38
N SER A 207 -21.40 8.56 -3.21
CA SER A 207 -22.03 8.01 -4.42
C SER A 207 -23.14 6.99 -4.09
N VAL A 208 -23.12 6.40 -2.89
CA VAL A 208 -24.14 5.45 -2.44
C VAL A 208 -25.32 6.22 -1.86
N LYS A 209 -26.44 6.22 -2.59
CA LYS A 209 -27.65 6.95 -2.21
C LYS A 209 -28.47 6.24 -1.14
N ASP A 210 -28.55 4.91 -1.22
CA ASP A 210 -29.30 4.10 -0.27
C ASP A 210 -28.34 3.56 0.79
N LYS A 211 -28.38 4.16 1.98
CA LYS A 211 -27.52 3.79 3.10
C LYS A 211 -28.22 2.71 3.92
N PRO A 212 -27.63 1.50 4.05
CA PRO A 212 -28.27 0.42 4.78
C PRO A 212 -28.46 0.82 6.24
N SER A 213 -29.67 0.58 6.76
CA SER A 213 -29.98 0.64 8.19
C SER A 213 -29.34 -0.52 8.95
N VAL A 214 -29.27 -0.39 10.28
CA VAL A 214 -28.78 -1.47 11.16
C VAL A 214 -29.58 -2.77 10.99
N GLU A 215 -30.90 -2.68 10.80
CA GLU A 215 -31.76 -3.85 10.59
C GLU A 215 -31.48 -4.53 9.24
N GLN A 216 -31.21 -3.75 8.19
CA GLN A 216 -30.77 -4.31 6.91
C GLN A 216 -29.42 -5.03 7.07
N PHE A 217 -28.47 -4.44 7.79
CA PHE A 217 -27.16 -5.07 8.04
C PHE A 217 -27.31 -6.39 8.83
N ILE A 218 -28.17 -6.43 9.85
CA ILE A 218 -28.48 -7.66 10.60
C ILE A 218 -29.09 -8.71 9.66
N GLN A 219 -30.07 -8.31 8.85
CA GLN A 219 -30.75 -9.21 7.91
C GLN A 219 -29.79 -9.79 6.86
N MET A 220 -28.87 -8.99 6.33
CA MET A 220 -27.88 -9.39 5.32
C MET A 220 -26.90 -10.47 5.82
N ASN A 221 -26.69 -10.52 7.14
CA ASN A 221 -25.75 -11.42 7.81
C ASN A 221 -26.43 -12.58 8.56
N ARG A 222 -27.74 -12.81 8.36
CA ARG A 222 -28.41 -13.99 8.92
C ARG A 222 -27.80 -15.30 8.42
N GLY A 223 -27.74 -16.29 9.30
CA GLY A 223 -27.20 -17.63 9.03
C GLY A 223 -25.67 -17.68 8.82
N ILE A 224 -24.94 -16.58 8.97
CA ILE A 224 -23.49 -16.51 8.70
C ILE A 224 -22.65 -17.36 9.68
N ASN A 225 -23.21 -17.73 10.83
CA ASN A 225 -22.51 -18.45 11.88
C ASN A 225 -22.83 -19.95 11.84
N ASN A 226 -22.32 -20.65 10.81
CA ASN A 226 -22.59 -22.07 10.55
C ASN A 226 -24.08 -22.41 10.39
N GLY A 227 -24.81 -21.54 9.68
CA GLY A 227 -26.25 -21.65 9.50
C GLY A 227 -27.07 -21.00 10.63
N GLY A 228 -26.44 -20.64 11.75
CA GLY A 228 -27.04 -19.85 12.83
C GLY A 228 -26.80 -18.34 12.68
N ASP A 229 -27.51 -17.56 13.51
CA ASP A 229 -27.37 -16.12 13.57
C ASP A 229 -26.29 -15.70 14.59
N LEU A 230 -25.60 -14.59 14.32
CA LEU A 230 -24.75 -13.94 15.31
C LEU A 230 -25.61 -13.15 16.31
N PRO A 231 -25.12 -12.91 17.55
CA PRO A 231 -25.83 -12.08 18.51
C PRO A 231 -26.18 -10.71 17.93
N ARG A 232 -27.44 -10.29 18.08
CA ARG A 232 -27.92 -9.02 17.52
C ARG A 232 -27.11 -7.82 18.02
N GLU A 233 -26.82 -7.79 19.32
CA GLU A 233 -26.03 -6.72 19.95
C GLU A 233 -24.61 -6.62 19.37
N LEU A 234 -24.00 -7.75 18.99
CA LEU A 234 -22.70 -7.74 18.31
C LEU A 234 -22.82 -7.03 16.96
N LEU A 235 -23.78 -7.41 16.12
CA LEU A 235 -23.96 -6.79 14.80
C LEU A 235 -24.30 -5.29 14.88
N ILE A 236 -25.08 -4.88 15.89
CA ILE A 236 -25.36 -3.47 16.17
C ILE A 236 -24.07 -2.74 16.52
N SER A 237 -23.28 -3.27 17.45
CA SER A 237 -22.02 -2.63 17.85
C SER A 237 -21.04 -2.45 16.68
N LEU A 238 -20.97 -3.43 15.77
CA LEU A 238 -20.14 -3.36 14.56
C LEU A 238 -20.66 -2.29 13.59
N TYR A 239 -21.97 -2.25 13.36
CA TYR A 239 -22.61 -1.26 12.51
C TYR A 239 -22.42 0.16 13.04
N ASP A 240 -22.70 0.39 14.32
CA ASP A 240 -22.59 1.71 14.95
C ASP A 240 -21.14 2.19 14.99
N SER A 241 -20.17 1.29 15.22
CA SER A 241 -18.75 1.64 15.14
C SER A 241 -18.34 2.13 13.76
N ILE A 242 -18.74 1.42 12.69
CA ILE A 242 -18.46 1.87 11.31
C ILE A 242 -19.20 3.16 11.00
N LYS A 243 -20.49 3.26 11.32
CA LYS A 243 -21.30 4.45 11.06
C LYS A 243 -20.72 5.70 11.74
N THR A 244 -20.17 5.54 12.93
CA THR A 244 -19.58 6.65 13.71
C THR A 244 -18.26 7.11 13.12
N GLU A 245 -17.39 6.18 12.73
CA GLU A 245 -16.07 6.51 12.19
C GLU A 245 -15.76 5.62 10.98
N PRO A 246 -15.52 6.15 9.77
CA PRO A 246 -15.07 5.34 8.65
C PRO A 246 -13.71 4.71 8.92
N PHE A 247 -13.34 3.65 8.18
CA PHE A 247 -11.97 3.16 8.19
C PHE A 247 -11.01 4.28 7.76
N LYS A 248 -9.97 4.51 8.56
CA LYS A 248 -8.87 5.40 8.17
C LYS A 248 -7.85 4.57 7.42
N ILE A 249 -7.68 4.84 6.14
CA ILE A 249 -6.65 4.20 5.34
C ILE A 249 -5.43 5.14 5.32
N PRO A 250 -4.24 4.64 5.67
CA PRO A 250 -3.02 5.43 5.65
C PRO A 250 -2.77 6.06 4.27
N GLU A 251 -2.59 7.36 4.17
CA GLU A 251 -2.34 8.07 2.90
C GLU A 251 -0.89 7.86 2.43
N ASP A 252 -0.70 7.34 1.21
CA ASP A 252 0.61 7.38 0.52
C ASP A 252 0.48 7.89 -0.93
N ASP A 253 -0.68 7.73 -1.60
CA ASP A 253 -0.83 8.07 -3.03
C ASP A 253 -2.28 8.27 -3.52
N GLY A 254 -3.26 8.49 -2.62
CA GLY A 254 -4.64 8.88 -3.01
C GLY A 254 -5.50 7.78 -3.65
N ASN A 255 -4.94 6.59 -3.94
CA ASN A 255 -5.70 5.40 -4.36
C ASN A 255 -6.23 4.65 -3.13
N ASP A 256 -7.10 5.31 -2.37
CA ASP A 256 -7.69 4.80 -1.13
C ASP A 256 -8.39 3.45 -1.33
N LEU A 257 -8.23 2.54 -0.37
CA LEU A 257 -8.86 1.22 -0.30
C LEU A 257 -10.38 1.30 -0.27
N MET A 258 -10.94 2.37 0.30
CA MET A 258 -12.37 2.65 0.20
C MET A 258 -12.82 2.96 -1.24
N HIS A 259 -11.86 3.37 -2.09
CA HIS A 259 -11.96 3.44 -3.55
C HIS A 259 -11.29 2.24 -4.26
N THR A 260 -10.73 1.24 -3.55
CA THR A 260 -10.08 0.02 -4.11
C THR A 260 -10.91 -1.26 -3.91
N PHE A 261 -12.04 -1.21 -3.18
CA PHE A 261 -13.18 -2.09 -3.52
C PHE A 261 -13.67 -1.86 -4.95
N PHE A 262 -13.19 -0.76 -5.52
CA PHE A 262 -13.26 -0.36 -6.89
C PHE A 262 -11.85 -0.38 -7.52
N ASN A 263 -11.06 -1.46 -7.44
CA ASN A 263 -9.94 -1.62 -8.38
C ASN A 263 -10.56 -1.84 -9.76
N PRO A 264 -10.44 -0.89 -10.71
CA PRO A 264 -11.19 -1.03 -11.94
C PRO A 264 -10.69 -2.22 -12.74
N ASP A 265 -11.63 -3.07 -13.18
CA ASP A 265 -11.35 -4.16 -14.12
C ASP A 265 -10.57 -3.64 -15.35
N LYS A 266 -10.78 -2.35 -15.70
CA LYS A 266 -9.97 -1.60 -16.65
C LYS A 266 -10.18 -0.09 -16.51
N GLU A 267 -9.13 0.69 -16.72
CA GLU A 267 -9.21 2.14 -16.91
C GLU A 267 -8.43 2.60 -18.14
N GLY A 268 -8.75 3.79 -18.65
CA GLY A 268 -8.11 4.31 -19.85
C GLY A 268 -8.91 5.36 -20.61
N TRP A 269 -8.28 5.99 -21.60
CA TRP A 269 -8.93 6.97 -22.46
C TRP A 269 -9.72 6.31 -23.58
N LEU A 270 -10.99 6.70 -23.75
CA LEU A 270 -11.78 6.36 -24.94
C LEU A 270 -12.46 7.60 -25.52
N TRP A 271 -12.73 7.54 -26.83
CA TRP A 271 -13.67 8.44 -27.47
C TRP A 271 -15.06 7.85 -27.39
N LYS A 272 -16.05 8.63 -26.94
CA LYS A 272 -17.46 8.23 -26.93
C LYS A 272 -18.30 9.12 -27.83
N GLN A 273 -19.27 8.51 -28.50
CA GLN A 273 -20.28 9.25 -29.26
C GLN A 273 -21.39 9.76 -28.31
N GLY A 274 -21.94 10.93 -28.59
CA GLY A 274 -23.12 11.46 -27.89
C GLY A 274 -24.42 10.78 -28.33
N GLY A 275 -25.44 10.82 -27.47
CA GLY A 275 -26.73 10.14 -27.68
C GLY A 275 -27.59 10.86 -28.73
N ARG A 276 -28.21 11.97 -28.33
CA ARG A 276 -29.06 12.81 -29.20
C ARG A 276 -28.24 13.51 -30.29
N TYR A 277 -27.10 14.08 -29.91
CA TYR A 277 -26.16 14.71 -30.84
C TYR A 277 -24.94 13.82 -30.99
N LYS A 278 -24.63 13.39 -32.21
CA LYS A 278 -23.59 12.39 -32.51
C LYS A 278 -22.16 12.97 -32.52
N SER A 279 -21.88 13.91 -31.61
CA SER A 279 -20.53 14.45 -31.40
C SER A 279 -19.64 13.45 -30.66
N TRP A 280 -18.37 13.39 -31.00
CA TRP A 280 -17.38 12.58 -30.28
C TRP A 280 -16.70 13.37 -29.18
N LYS A 281 -16.55 12.76 -27.99
CA LYS A 281 -15.87 13.36 -26.85
C LYS A 281 -14.88 12.37 -26.26
N ARG A 282 -13.66 12.82 -25.96
CA ARG A 282 -12.65 12.03 -25.24
C ARG A 282 -12.95 12.08 -23.75
N ARG A 283 -12.95 10.93 -23.08
CA ARG A 283 -13.24 10.80 -21.65
C ARG A 283 -12.34 9.74 -21.03
N TRP A 284 -11.99 9.93 -19.77
CA TRP A 284 -11.30 8.90 -18.99
C TRP A 284 -12.36 7.92 -18.50
N PHE A 285 -12.21 6.64 -18.84
CA PHE A 285 -13.15 5.60 -18.46
C PHE A 285 -12.57 4.74 -17.35
N ILE A 286 -13.45 4.33 -16.46
CA ILE A 286 -13.17 3.40 -15.37
C ILE A 286 -14.28 2.35 -15.40
N LEU A 287 -13.93 1.10 -15.65
CA LEU A 287 -14.84 -0.06 -15.58
C LEU A 287 -14.73 -0.67 -14.20
N ASN A 288 -15.85 -0.79 -13.50
CA ASN A 288 -15.85 -1.27 -12.13
C ASN A 288 -17.23 -1.72 -11.67
N ASP A 289 -17.32 -2.83 -10.92
CA ASP A 289 -18.56 -3.30 -10.30
C ASP A 289 -19.77 -3.28 -11.27
N ASN A 290 -19.58 -3.88 -12.45
CA ASN A 290 -20.59 -3.94 -13.52
C ASN A 290 -21.11 -2.56 -13.94
N CYS A 291 -20.33 -1.50 -13.72
CA CYS A 291 -20.64 -0.14 -14.12
C CYS A 291 -19.47 0.45 -14.89
N LEU A 292 -19.78 1.22 -15.93
CA LEU A 292 -18.81 1.97 -16.69
C LEU A 292 -18.96 3.46 -16.37
N TYR A 293 -17.95 4.01 -15.73
CA TYR A 293 -17.86 5.42 -15.35
C TYR A 293 -17.04 6.18 -16.38
N TYR A 294 -17.38 7.43 -16.63
CA TYR A 294 -16.55 8.29 -17.47
C TYR A 294 -16.43 9.72 -16.94
N PHE A 295 -15.22 10.25 -16.99
CA PHE A 295 -14.80 11.53 -16.42
C PHE A 295 -14.30 12.47 -17.51
N GLU A 296 -14.37 13.77 -17.27
CA GLU A 296 -13.78 14.74 -18.21
C GLU A 296 -12.25 14.73 -18.08
N TYR A 297 -11.75 14.67 -16.84
CA TYR A 297 -10.33 14.59 -16.50
C TYR A 297 -10.04 13.43 -15.54
N THR A 298 -8.80 12.96 -15.50
CA THR A 298 -8.35 11.88 -14.59
C THR A 298 -8.36 12.30 -13.12
N THR A 299 -8.32 13.60 -12.85
CA THR A 299 -8.34 14.20 -11.52
C THR A 299 -9.73 14.50 -10.99
N ASP A 300 -10.78 14.27 -11.80
CA ASP A 300 -12.16 14.59 -11.43
C ASP A 300 -12.63 13.63 -10.34
N LYS A 301 -13.19 14.20 -9.26
CA LYS A 301 -13.75 13.41 -8.15
C LYS A 301 -15.13 12.83 -8.45
N GLU A 302 -15.87 13.43 -9.39
CA GLU A 302 -17.22 13.02 -9.75
C GLU A 302 -17.31 12.64 -11.24
N PRO A 303 -17.99 11.52 -11.58
CA PRO A 303 -18.11 11.09 -12.96
C PRO A 303 -19.04 12.00 -13.75
N ARG A 304 -18.69 12.26 -15.02
CA ARG A 304 -19.60 12.93 -15.97
C ARG A 304 -20.79 12.07 -16.33
N GLY A 305 -20.66 10.75 -16.23
CA GLY A 305 -21.80 9.85 -16.29
C GLY A 305 -21.45 8.42 -15.93
N ILE A 306 -22.50 7.66 -15.69
CA ILE A 306 -22.47 6.30 -15.16
C ILE A 306 -23.37 5.44 -16.04
N ILE A 307 -22.83 4.32 -16.51
CA ILE A 307 -23.53 3.34 -17.35
C ILE A 307 -23.51 2.00 -16.61
N PRO A 308 -24.58 1.65 -15.88
CA PRO A 308 -24.81 0.29 -15.43
C PRO A 308 -24.76 -0.70 -16.60
N LEU A 309 -24.04 -1.80 -16.43
CA LEU A 309 -23.86 -2.85 -17.44
C LEU A 309 -24.83 -4.02 -17.27
N GLU A 310 -25.83 -3.87 -16.40
CA GLU A 310 -26.94 -4.81 -16.28
C GLU A 310 -27.74 -4.90 -17.59
N ASN A 311 -27.88 -6.12 -18.12
CA ASN A 311 -28.57 -6.37 -19.39
C ASN A 311 -27.96 -5.61 -20.58
N ILE A 312 -26.65 -5.39 -20.55
CA ILE A 312 -25.88 -4.80 -21.65
C ILE A 312 -25.03 -5.88 -22.32
N GLU A 313 -24.96 -5.82 -23.65
CA GLU A 313 -24.05 -6.64 -24.44
C GLU A 313 -23.05 -5.74 -25.18
N VAL A 314 -21.92 -6.33 -25.59
CA VAL A 314 -20.84 -5.64 -26.29
C VAL A 314 -20.62 -6.26 -27.66
N ARG A 315 -20.65 -5.42 -28.70
CA ARG A 315 -20.32 -5.83 -30.09
C ARG A 315 -19.30 -4.90 -30.71
N GLU A 316 -18.52 -5.43 -31.63
CA GLU A 316 -17.64 -4.63 -32.47
C GLU A 316 -18.42 -3.99 -33.61
N VAL A 317 -18.06 -2.76 -33.98
CA VAL A 317 -18.69 -2.03 -35.08
C VAL A 317 -17.66 -1.25 -35.88
N SER A 318 -17.94 -1.02 -37.16
CA SER A 318 -17.19 -0.06 -37.96
C SER A 318 -17.83 1.33 -37.87
N ASP A 319 -16.99 2.37 -37.91
CA ASP A 319 -17.43 3.76 -38.01
C ASP A 319 -16.65 4.46 -39.13
N ARG A 320 -17.29 5.40 -39.83
CA ARG A 320 -16.68 6.12 -40.95
C ARG A 320 -15.59 7.09 -40.51
N HIS A 321 -15.62 7.57 -39.27
CA HIS A 321 -14.77 8.68 -38.80
C HIS A 321 -13.89 8.33 -37.58
N LYS A 322 -14.04 7.13 -37.03
CA LYS A 322 -13.29 6.67 -35.86
C LYS A 322 -12.86 5.22 -36.02
N PRO A 323 -11.58 4.90 -35.81
CA PRO A 323 -11.10 3.52 -35.86
C PRO A 323 -11.48 2.77 -34.57
N HIS A 324 -11.28 1.45 -34.57
CA HIS A 324 -11.34 0.60 -33.38
C HIS A 324 -12.63 0.80 -32.55
N CYS A 325 -13.77 0.75 -33.22
CA CYS A 325 -15.06 1.03 -32.59
C CYS A 325 -15.75 -0.22 -32.02
N PHE A 326 -16.45 -0.02 -30.91
CA PHE A 326 -17.35 -1.01 -30.32
C PHE A 326 -18.59 -0.32 -29.74
N GLU A 327 -19.63 -1.09 -29.49
CA GLU A 327 -20.91 -0.62 -28.95
C GLU A 327 -21.33 -1.41 -27.73
N LEU A 328 -21.80 -0.68 -26.72
CA LEU A 328 -22.71 -1.20 -25.72
C LEU A 328 -24.15 -1.02 -26.21
N TYR A 329 -24.93 -2.10 -26.15
CA TYR A 329 -26.34 -2.10 -26.53
C TYR A 329 -27.17 -2.92 -25.53
N ALA A 330 -28.45 -2.61 -25.40
CA ALA A 330 -29.36 -3.35 -24.53
C ALA A 330 -29.57 -4.78 -25.05
N ALA A 331 -29.54 -5.76 -24.15
CA ALA A 331 -29.71 -7.16 -24.49
C ALA A 331 -31.11 -7.43 -25.09
N PRO A 332 -31.26 -8.41 -26.00
CA PRO A 332 -32.55 -8.74 -26.62
C PRO A 332 -33.63 -9.05 -25.57
N GLY A 333 -34.82 -8.44 -25.71
CA GLY A 333 -35.94 -8.64 -24.78
C GLY A 333 -36.00 -7.65 -23.60
N THR A 334 -35.13 -6.63 -23.58
CA THR A 334 -35.17 -5.53 -22.59
C THR A 334 -35.63 -4.20 -23.22
N THR A 335 -35.54 -3.10 -22.48
CA THR A 335 -35.95 -1.76 -22.96
C THR A 335 -35.04 -1.25 -24.06
N ASP A 336 -35.59 -0.53 -25.05
CA ASP A 336 -34.83 0.05 -26.18
C ASP A 336 -33.77 1.09 -25.78
N PHE A 337 -33.79 1.54 -24.51
CA PHE A 337 -32.86 2.52 -23.96
C PHE A 337 -32.01 1.93 -22.85
N ILE A 338 -30.72 2.29 -22.85
CA ILE A 338 -29.78 1.95 -21.80
C ILE A 338 -30.02 2.90 -20.63
N LYS A 339 -30.37 2.32 -19.46
CA LYS A 339 -30.48 3.08 -18.21
C LYS A 339 -29.10 3.61 -17.85
N ALA A 340 -28.93 4.92 -17.87
CA ALA A 340 -27.68 5.59 -17.53
C ALA A 340 -27.98 6.99 -16.99
N CYS A 341 -27.04 7.59 -16.27
CA CYS A 341 -27.12 8.99 -15.85
C CYS A 341 -25.90 9.78 -16.32
N LYS A 342 -26.06 11.09 -16.46
CA LYS A 342 -24.97 12.01 -16.79
C LYS A 342 -25.22 13.38 -16.19
N THR A 343 -24.16 14.14 -16.03
CA THR A 343 -24.23 15.54 -15.61
C THR A 343 -24.33 16.45 -16.84
N ASP A 344 -25.30 17.35 -16.87
CA ASP A 344 -25.40 18.37 -17.92
C ASP A 344 -24.40 19.52 -17.69
N SER A 345 -24.45 20.56 -18.54
CA SER A 345 -23.55 21.73 -18.45
C SER A 345 -23.76 22.58 -17.19
N GLU A 346 -24.88 22.42 -16.49
CA GLU A 346 -25.23 23.15 -15.27
C GLU A 346 -24.92 22.34 -14.01
N GLY A 347 -24.31 21.17 -14.14
CA GLY A 347 -23.99 20.31 -13.01
C GLY A 347 -25.15 19.42 -12.54
N LYS A 348 -26.29 19.42 -13.26
CA LYS A 348 -27.46 18.62 -12.86
C LYS A 348 -27.39 17.21 -13.42
N VAL A 349 -27.70 16.23 -12.56
CA VAL A 349 -27.80 14.82 -12.97
C VAL A 349 -29.10 14.60 -13.74
N VAL A 350 -28.96 14.11 -14.97
CA VAL A 350 -30.06 13.81 -15.90
C VAL A 350 -29.93 12.40 -16.46
N GLU A 351 -31.06 11.80 -16.84
CA GLU A 351 -31.07 10.46 -17.45
C GLU A 351 -30.50 10.48 -18.88
N GLY A 352 -29.68 9.47 -19.19
CA GLY A 352 -29.08 9.26 -20.50
C GLY A 352 -30.08 8.69 -21.47
N LYS A 353 -30.34 9.39 -22.59
CA LYS A 353 -31.23 8.93 -23.67
C LYS A 353 -30.46 8.17 -24.77
N HIS A 354 -29.67 7.17 -24.38
CA HIS A 354 -28.87 6.39 -25.31
C HIS A 354 -29.55 5.07 -25.61
N THR A 355 -29.77 4.76 -26.89
CA THR A 355 -30.11 3.40 -27.34
C THR A 355 -28.86 2.52 -27.46
N VAL A 356 -27.73 3.15 -27.79
CA VAL A 356 -26.40 2.54 -27.80
C VAL A 356 -25.34 3.52 -27.29
N TYR A 357 -24.28 2.99 -26.68
CA TYR A 357 -23.04 3.73 -26.43
C TYR A 357 -21.96 3.24 -27.39
N ARG A 358 -21.70 4.03 -28.44
CA ARG A 358 -20.59 3.79 -29.36
C ARG A 358 -19.32 4.43 -28.82
N MET A 359 -18.23 3.65 -28.81
CA MET A 359 -16.92 4.05 -28.32
C MET A 359 -15.83 3.69 -29.33
N SER A 360 -14.67 4.35 -29.21
CA SER A 360 -13.50 4.17 -30.07
C SER A 360 -12.23 4.24 -29.21
N ALA A 361 -11.40 3.20 -29.31
CA ALA A 361 -10.09 3.12 -28.65
C ALA A 361 -8.98 3.70 -29.53
N ALA A 362 -7.81 3.98 -28.95
CA ALA A 362 -6.70 4.55 -29.71
C ALA A 362 -6.01 3.49 -30.58
N THR A 363 -5.96 2.24 -30.11
CA THR A 363 -5.40 1.11 -30.86
C THR A 363 -6.37 -0.08 -30.94
N ALA A 364 -6.04 -1.05 -31.80
CA ALA A 364 -6.81 -2.29 -31.92
C ALA A 364 -6.68 -3.14 -30.65
N GLU A 365 -5.48 -3.19 -30.06
CA GLU A 365 -5.18 -3.91 -28.84
C GLU A 365 -5.99 -3.34 -27.66
N GLU A 366 -6.04 -2.02 -27.52
CA GLU A 366 -6.86 -1.38 -26.49
C GLU A 366 -8.36 -1.71 -26.69
N LYS A 367 -8.86 -1.71 -27.93
CA LYS A 367 -10.25 -2.08 -28.22
C LYS A 367 -10.54 -3.52 -27.81
N ASP A 368 -9.64 -4.45 -28.13
CA ASP A 368 -9.77 -5.85 -27.79
C ASP A 368 -9.74 -6.07 -26.27
N GLU A 369 -8.84 -5.38 -25.56
CA GLU A 369 -8.79 -5.39 -24.09
C GLU A 369 -10.05 -4.81 -23.46
N TRP A 370 -10.52 -3.64 -23.90
CA TRP A 370 -11.75 -3.04 -23.41
C TRP A 370 -12.95 -3.96 -23.62
N THR A 371 -13.08 -4.53 -24.82
CA THR A 371 -14.17 -5.45 -25.16
C THR A 371 -14.11 -6.71 -24.31
N LYS A 372 -12.91 -7.24 -24.05
CA LYS A 372 -12.69 -8.40 -23.19
C LYS A 372 -13.08 -8.10 -21.74
N CYS A 373 -12.55 -7.03 -21.14
CA CYS A 373 -12.85 -6.67 -19.75
C CYS A 373 -14.34 -6.36 -19.56
N LEU A 374 -14.97 -5.65 -20.50
CA LEU A 374 -16.41 -5.37 -20.45
C LEU A 374 -17.23 -6.66 -20.49
N LYS A 375 -16.93 -7.58 -21.41
CA LYS A 375 -17.61 -8.89 -21.48
C LYS A 375 -17.40 -9.71 -20.21
N GLN A 376 -16.19 -9.69 -19.65
CA GLN A 376 -15.86 -10.38 -18.40
C GLN A 376 -16.64 -9.81 -17.22
N SER A 377 -16.63 -8.48 -17.04
CA SER A 377 -17.36 -7.77 -15.98
C SER A 377 -18.88 -8.00 -16.10
N ILE A 378 -19.43 -8.00 -17.32
CA ILE A 378 -20.83 -8.37 -17.60
C ILE A 378 -21.12 -9.84 -17.19
N SER A 379 -20.13 -10.72 -17.26
CA SER A 379 -20.30 -12.17 -17.05
C SER A 379 -19.94 -12.68 -15.65
N HIS A 380 -19.00 -12.07 -14.90
CA HIS A 380 -18.33 -12.73 -13.78
C HIS A 380 -17.43 -11.77 -12.97
N ASN A 381 -17.50 -11.82 -11.62
CA ASN A 381 -16.51 -11.17 -10.75
C ASN A 381 -15.92 -12.23 -9.79
N PRO A 382 -14.67 -12.69 -10.02
CA PRO A 382 -14.03 -13.75 -9.24
C PRO A 382 -13.95 -13.50 -7.73
N PHE A 383 -13.87 -12.23 -7.32
CA PHE A 383 -13.84 -11.86 -5.90
C PHE A 383 -15.21 -12.07 -5.26
N TYR A 384 -16.30 -11.66 -5.91
CA TYR A 384 -17.65 -11.96 -5.43
C TYR A 384 -17.97 -13.45 -5.46
N ASP A 385 -17.46 -14.21 -6.43
CA ASP A 385 -17.62 -15.66 -6.44
C ASP A 385 -16.87 -16.35 -5.31
N MET A 386 -15.65 -15.89 -4.99
CA MET A 386 -14.90 -16.33 -3.81
C MET A 386 -15.66 -16.01 -2.52
N LEU A 387 -16.16 -14.78 -2.37
CA LEU A 387 -16.99 -14.39 -1.21
C LEU A 387 -18.28 -15.22 -1.14
N ALA A 388 -18.93 -15.48 -2.27
CA ALA A 388 -20.14 -16.31 -2.33
C ALA A 388 -19.84 -17.78 -1.98
N ALA A 389 -18.70 -18.31 -2.42
CA ALA A 389 -18.25 -19.66 -2.07
C ALA A 389 -17.93 -19.78 -0.57
N ARG A 390 -17.20 -18.81 0.00
CA ARG A 390 -16.91 -18.73 1.45
C ARG A 390 -18.19 -18.52 2.26
N LYS A 391 -19.13 -17.70 1.80
CA LYS A 391 -20.45 -17.53 2.44
C LYS A 391 -21.24 -18.84 2.45
N LYS A 392 -21.25 -19.59 1.34
CA LYS A 392 -21.86 -20.92 1.29
C LYS A 392 -21.18 -21.90 2.26
N LYS A 393 -19.85 -21.88 2.37
CA LYS A 393 -19.09 -22.73 3.31
C LYS A 393 -19.39 -22.36 4.77
N ALA A 394 -19.37 -21.08 5.09
CA ALA A 394 -19.73 -20.53 6.40
C ALA A 394 -21.18 -20.86 6.82
N GLN A 395 -22.06 -21.20 5.87
CA GLN A 395 -23.44 -21.63 6.12
C GLN A 395 -23.64 -23.16 6.17
N LYS A 396 -22.70 -23.98 5.66
CA LYS A 396 -22.92 -25.41 5.33
C LYS A 396 -22.24 -26.44 6.22
N ASN A 397 -21.42 -26.07 7.22
CA ASN A 397 -20.72 -27.05 8.07
C ASN A 397 -21.62 -27.73 9.14
N SER A 398 -22.91 -27.93 8.87
CA SER A 398 -23.87 -28.59 9.77
C SER A 398 -24.21 -30.05 9.37
N VAL A 399 -23.72 -30.57 8.24
CA VAL A 399 -24.25 -31.84 7.69
C VAL A 399 -23.42 -33.10 7.99
N HIS A 400 -22.18 -33.01 8.48
CA HIS A 400 -21.32 -34.20 8.67
C HIS A 400 -21.07 -34.61 10.14
N GLY A 401 -21.85 -34.09 11.10
CA GLY A 401 -21.66 -34.34 12.54
C GLY A 401 -22.70 -35.22 13.23
N ARG A 402 -23.59 -35.89 12.49
CA ARG A 402 -24.55 -36.87 13.05
C ARG A 402 -24.68 -38.08 12.12
N SER A 403 -23.80 -39.05 12.33
CA SER A 403 -24.00 -40.46 12.00
C SER A 403 -23.38 -41.30 13.12
#